data_AF-A0A9V1FLS8-F1
#
_entry.id   AF-A0A9V1FLS8-F1
#
_cell.length_a   1.000
_cell.length_b   1.000
_cell.length_c   1.000
_cell.angle_alpha   90.00
_cell.angle_beta   90.00
_cell.angle_gamma   90.00
#
_symmetry.space_group_name_H-M   'P 1'
#
loop_
_entity.id
_entity.type
_entity.pdbx_description
1 polymer ?
#
loop_
_entity_poly.entity_id
_entity_poly.type
_entity_poly.pdbx_seq_one_letter_code
_entity_poly.pdbx_strand_id
1 'polypeptide(L)'
;MVPSTSGPRFPESPPKTMLVALLMALHALWQARAVPILPLGLAPDTFDDAYVGCTEEMEEKAVPLLKEEMAGHALLRESWEAAREAWEHKRRGLTLPPGFKAQHGIAVMVYTNSSNTLYWELNQAVRTGGGSREFYMKYFPFKALHFYLTRALQLLQGSGGCNGGPGKVVFRGVGTLHFEPKRLGDSVRLGQFASSSLDEAVARRFGNATFFSLRTCFGAPIQALSVFPEEREVLIPPHEVFLVTRFSQEGAQSLVTLWSYNQTCSHFNCAYLGGEKRRGCVSVQTGGQPDSTSQGDFSLLSWKTLFLAPRGFQISGVGP
;
A
#
# COMPACT_ATOMS: atom_id res chain seq x y z
N MET A 1 24.21 -73.08 -60.24
CA MET A 1 23.62 -72.55 -58.98
C MET A 1 24.65 -71.62 -58.35
N VAL A 2 24.37 -70.32 -58.31
CA VAL A 2 25.25 -69.31 -57.70
C VAL A 2 24.69 -68.98 -56.31
N PRO A 3 25.52 -68.90 -55.24
CA PRO A 3 25.05 -68.52 -53.92
C PRO A 3 24.97 -66.99 -53.77
N SER A 4 23.90 -66.51 -53.15
CA SER A 4 23.73 -65.09 -52.78
C SER A 4 24.46 -64.78 -51.48
N THR A 5 25.31 -63.76 -51.49
CA THR A 5 25.94 -63.18 -50.30
C THR A 5 25.13 -61.98 -49.80
N SER A 6 24.77 -62.00 -48.52
CA SER A 6 24.12 -60.91 -47.80
C SER A 6 25.14 -59.85 -47.36
N GLY A 7 24.92 -58.58 -47.71
CA GLY A 7 25.72 -57.44 -47.24
C GLY A 7 25.42 -57.00 -45.79
N PRO A 8 26.30 -56.19 -45.17
CA PRO A 8 26.25 -55.85 -43.75
C PRO A 8 25.16 -54.81 -43.41
N ARG A 9 24.54 -54.98 -42.24
CA ARG A 9 23.48 -54.13 -41.71
C ARG A 9 24.08 -52.98 -40.89
N PHE A 10 23.85 -51.73 -41.30
CA PHE A 10 24.23 -50.54 -40.53
C PHE A 10 23.37 -50.39 -39.27
N PRO A 11 23.91 -49.83 -38.17
CA PRO A 11 23.16 -49.63 -36.94
C PRO A 11 22.04 -48.60 -37.15
N GLU A 12 20.82 -48.97 -36.74
CA GLU A 12 19.64 -48.14 -36.84
C GLU A 12 19.79 -46.86 -36.02
N SER A 13 19.44 -45.73 -36.64
CA SER A 13 19.33 -44.42 -35.97
C SER A 13 18.39 -44.52 -34.77
N PRO A 14 18.68 -43.86 -33.64
CA PRO A 14 17.80 -43.91 -32.47
C PRO A 14 16.38 -43.48 -32.86
N PRO A 15 15.35 -44.14 -32.32
CA PRO A 15 13.97 -43.88 -32.70
C PRO A 15 13.65 -42.41 -32.42
N LYS A 16 13.04 -41.72 -33.39
CA LYS A 16 12.69 -40.29 -33.34
C LYS A 16 11.91 -39.92 -32.05
N THR A 17 11.22 -40.88 -31.45
CA THR A 17 10.51 -40.77 -30.17
C THR A 17 11.44 -40.53 -28.96
N MET A 18 12.65 -41.10 -28.93
CA MET A 18 13.63 -40.83 -27.86
C MET A 18 14.17 -39.40 -27.94
N LEU A 19 14.39 -38.87 -29.13
CA LEU A 19 14.90 -37.50 -29.31
C LEU A 19 13.85 -36.47 -28.85
N VAL A 20 12.57 -36.71 -29.19
CA VAL A 20 11.44 -35.86 -28.76
C VAL A 20 11.25 -35.93 -27.24
N ALA A 21 11.33 -37.11 -26.64
CA ALA A 21 11.24 -37.25 -25.18
C ALA A 21 12.38 -36.52 -24.45
N LEU A 22 13.60 -36.57 -24.99
CA LEU A 22 14.76 -35.86 -24.45
C LEU A 22 14.62 -34.33 -24.60
N LEU A 23 14.09 -33.85 -25.73
CA LEU A 23 13.79 -32.43 -25.99
C LEU A 23 12.67 -31.89 -25.10
N MET A 24 11.65 -32.71 -24.82
CA MET A 24 10.56 -32.40 -23.89
C MET A 24 11.04 -32.42 -22.43
N ALA A 25 11.92 -33.36 -22.06
CA ALA A 25 12.57 -33.39 -20.75
C ALA A 25 13.52 -32.18 -20.56
N LEU A 26 14.28 -31.78 -21.58
CA LEU A 26 15.08 -30.56 -21.55
C LEU A 26 14.19 -29.30 -21.47
N HIS A 27 13.06 -29.25 -22.19
CA HIS A 27 12.08 -28.16 -22.05
C HIS A 27 11.47 -28.10 -20.64
N ALA A 28 11.13 -29.24 -20.05
CA ALA A 28 10.62 -29.32 -18.69
C ALA A 28 11.69 -28.91 -17.65
N LEU A 29 12.97 -29.26 -17.87
CA LEU A 29 14.09 -28.77 -17.05
C LEU A 29 14.34 -27.27 -17.23
N TRP A 30 14.00 -26.68 -18.37
CA TRP A 30 14.15 -25.24 -18.62
C TRP A 30 13.00 -24.39 -18.03
N GLN A 31 11.88 -25.00 -17.65
CA GLN A 31 10.71 -24.28 -17.10
C GLN A 31 10.70 -24.12 -15.57
N ALA A 32 11.78 -24.47 -14.87
CA ALA A 32 11.98 -23.98 -13.51
C ALA A 32 12.31 -22.47 -13.56
N ARG A 33 11.29 -21.63 -13.74
CA ARG A 33 11.43 -20.18 -13.60
C ARG A 33 11.89 -19.89 -12.18
N ALA A 34 13.15 -19.47 -12.02
CA ALA A 34 13.66 -18.98 -10.76
C ALA A 34 12.76 -17.84 -10.27
N VAL A 35 12.29 -17.93 -9.04
CA VAL A 35 11.52 -16.87 -8.40
C VAL A 35 12.44 -15.64 -8.28
N PRO A 36 12.04 -14.46 -8.77
CA PRO A 36 12.91 -13.30 -8.77
C PRO A 36 13.22 -12.80 -7.35
N ILE A 37 14.47 -12.37 -7.15
CA ILE A 37 14.93 -11.74 -5.92
C ILE A 37 14.66 -10.23 -6.00
N LEU A 38 14.05 -9.68 -4.95
CA LEU A 38 13.77 -8.26 -4.78
C LEU A 38 14.45 -7.77 -3.49
N PRO A 39 15.49 -6.92 -3.58
CA PRO A 39 16.12 -6.39 -2.38
C PRO A 39 15.16 -5.50 -1.59
N LEU A 40 15.07 -5.72 -0.28
CA LEU A 40 14.32 -4.85 0.62
C LEU A 40 15.01 -3.49 0.74
N GLY A 41 14.21 -2.42 0.81
CA GLY A 41 14.70 -1.05 0.95
C GLY A 41 13.60 -0.09 1.40
N LEU A 42 13.84 1.21 1.27
CA LEU A 42 12.91 2.26 1.71
C LEU A 42 11.81 2.60 0.69
N ALA A 43 11.79 1.93 -0.47
CA ALA A 43 10.77 2.09 -1.52
C ALA A 43 10.51 3.57 -1.94
N PRO A 44 11.53 4.28 -2.48
CA PRO A 44 11.48 5.74 -2.70
C PRO A 44 10.44 6.22 -3.73
N ASP A 45 9.91 5.31 -4.56
CA ASP A 45 8.89 5.60 -5.58
C ASP A 45 7.47 5.29 -5.09
N THR A 46 7.32 4.97 -3.80
CA THR A 46 6.02 4.74 -3.18
C THR A 46 5.26 6.05 -3.04
N PHE A 47 4.00 6.08 -3.48
CA PHE A 47 3.08 7.13 -3.09
C PHE A 47 2.61 6.88 -1.65
N ASP A 48 3.05 7.70 -0.71
CA ASP A 48 2.99 7.39 0.73
C ASP A 48 2.35 8.50 1.57
N ASP A 49 1.46 9.26 0.96
CA ASP A 49 0.78 10.40 1.58
C ASP A 49 0.01 9.98 2.85
N ALA A 50 0.33 10.63 3.96
CA ALA A 50 -0.32 10.43 5.26
C ALA A 50 -1.42 11.47 5.53
N TYR A 51 -1.60 12.46 4.65
CA TYR A 51 -2.65 13.49 4.71
C TYR A 51 -2.67 14.30 6.02
N VAL A 52 -1.48 14.54 6.58
CA VAL A 52 -1.30 15.27 7.84
C VAL A 52 -1.63 16.74 7.61
N GLY A 53 -2.60 17.25 8.36
CA GLY A 53 -3.01 18.65 8.30
C GLY A 53 -3.98 19.01 7.16
N CYS A 54 -4.38 18.05 6.32
CA CYS A 54 -5.31 18.30 5.20
C CYS A 54 -6.44 17.27 5.10
N THR A 55 -6.70 16.53 6.19
CA THR A 55 -7.72 15.48 6.18
C THR A 55 -9.10 16.04 5.85
N GLU A 56 -9.51 17.15 6.45
CA GLU A 56 -10.84 17.75 6.21
C GLU A 56 -11.01 18.20 4.75
N GLU A 57 -10.02 18.89 4.19
CA GLU A 57 -10.05 19.30 2.79
C GLU A 57 -10.05 18.09 1.85
N MET A 58 -9.26 17.05 2.14
CA MET A 58 -9.27 15.81 1.35
C MET A 58 -10.59 15.05 1.46
N GLU A 59 -11.29 15.07 2.60
CA GLU A 59 -12.64 14.50 2.71
C GLU A 59 -13.63 15.15 1.73
N GLU A 60 -13.51 16.47 1.52
CA GLU A 60 -14.35 17.19 0.55
C GLU A 60 -13.94 16.87 -0.89
N LYS A 61 -12.64 16.89 -1.20
CA LYS A 61 -12.12 16.64 -2.56
C LYS A 61 -12.25 15.17 -2.99
N ALA A 62 -12.22 14.23 -2.05
CA ALA A 62 -12.29 12.80 -2.37
C ALA A 62 -13.66 12.38 -2.93
N VAL A 63 -14.73 13.13 -2.67
CA VAL A 63 -16.07 12.82 -3.19
C VAL A 63 -16.15 12.95 -4.72
N PRO A 64 -15.84 14.10 -5.34
CA PRO A 64 -15.81 14.20 -6.80
C PRO A 64 -14.70 13.36 -7.42
N LEU A 65 -13.52 13.26 -6.77
CA LEU A 65 -12.44 12.40 -7.25
C LEU A 65 -12.86 10.95 -7.39
N LEU A 66 -13.50 10.37 -6.39
CA LEU A 66 -13.93 8.98 -6.46
C LEU A 66 -14.95 8.75 -7.59
N LYS A 67 -15.82 9.73 -7.86
CA LYS A 67 -16.76 9.65 -9.00
C LYS A 67 -16.01 9.63 -10.33
N GLU A 68 -14.98 10.46 -10.48
CA GLU A 68 -14.11 10.47 -11.65
C GLU A 68 -13.35 9.15 -11.81
N GLU A 69 -12.78 8.62 -10.73
CA GLU A 69 -12.06 7.34 -10.71
C GLU A 69 -12.98 6.18 -11.13
N MET A 70 -14.19 6.10 -10.57
CA MET A 70 -15.17 5.09 -10.96
C MET A 70 -15.66 5.25 -12.41
N ALA A 71 -15.77 6.47 -12.92
CA ALA A 71 -16.14 6.71 -14.32
C ALA A 71 -15.04 6.23 -15.28
N GLY A 72 -13.77 6.37 -14.89
CA GLY A 72 -12.61 5.94 -15.68
C GLY A 72 -12.17 4.49 -15.45
N HIS A 73 -12.72 3.78 -14.46
CA HIS A 73 -12.22 2.48 -14.04
C HIS A 73 -13.37 1.50 -13.68
N ALA A 74 -13.82 0.72 -14.67
CA ALA A 74 -14.98 -0.17 -14.53
C ALA A 74 -14.89 -1.13 -13.32
N LEU A 75 -13.73 -1.77 -13.12
CA LEU A 75 -13.52 -2.68 -11.99
C LEU A 75 -13.64 -1.98 -10.62
N LEU A 76 -13.22 -0.71 -10.53
CA LEU A 76 -13.36 0.07 -9.31
C LEU A 76 -14.82 0.40 -9.05
N ARG A 77 -15.55 0.83 -10.09
CA ARG A 77 -17.00 1.12 -9.99
C ARG A 77 -17.76 -0.09 -9.50
N GLU A 78 -17.59 -1.24 -10.15
CA GLU A 78 -18.28 -2.48 -9.80
C GLU A 78 -17.94 -2.94 -8.38
N SER A 79 -16.65 -2.92 -8.02
CA SER A 79 -16.20 -3.28 -6.67
C SER A 79 -16.76 -2.34 -5.61
N TRP A 80 -16.79 -1.04 -5.88
CA TRP A 80 -17.28 -0.02 -4.95
C TRP A 80 -18.80 -0.10 -4.77
N GLU A 81 -19.55 -0.32 -5.84
CA GLU A 81 -21.00 -0.50 -5.79
C GLU A 81 -21.38 -1.75 -4.99
N ALA A 82 -20.74 -2.89 -5.27
CA ALA A 82 -20.96 -4.12 -4.50
C ALA A 82 -20.58 -3.96 -3.01
N ALA A 83 -19.44 -3.31 -2.73
CA ALA A 83 -19.02 -3.05 -1.36
C ALA A 83 -19.96 -2.07 -0.63
N ARG A 84 -20.55 -1.09 -1.33
CA ARG A 84 -21.56 -0.18 -0.77
C ARG A 84 -22.82 -0.93 -0.34
N GLU A 85 -23.32 -1.84 -1.15
CA GLU A 85 -24.48 -2.66 -0.80
C GLU A 85 -24.18 -3.53 0.42
N ALA A 86 -23.05 -4.22 0.43
CA ALA A 86 -22.63 -5.05 1.55
C ALA A 86 -22.40 -4.24 2.84
N TRP A 87 -21.92 -3.00 2.74
CA TRP A 87 -21.72 -2.09 3.86
C TRP A 87 -23.03 -1.76 4.59
N GLU A 88 -24.13 -1.53 3.87
CA GLU A 88 -25.42 -1.18 4.48
C GLU A 88 -25.97 -2.27 5.41
N HIS A 89 -25.66 -3.53 5.10
CA HIS A 89 -25.97 -4.66 5.96
C HIS A 89 -24.98 -4.78 7.12
N LYS A 90 -23.68 -4.72 6.83
CA LYS A 90 -22.62 -4.98 7.80
C LYS A 90 -22.53 -3.93 8.89
N ARG A 91 -22.72 -2.64 8.55
CA ARG A 91 -22.50 -1.51 9.47
C ARG A 91 -23.37 -1.54 10.73
N ARG A 92 -24.53 -2.20 10.69
CA ARG A 92 -25.47 -2.26 11.82
C ARG A 92 -24.92 -2.99 13.04
N GLY A 93 -23.94 -3.89 12.84
CA GLY A 93 -23.31 -4.67 13.91
C GLY A 93 -21.91 -4.18 14.30
N LEU A 94 -21.45 -3.05 13.77
CA LEU A 94 -20.08 -2.57 13.98
C LEU A 94 -20.05 -1.43 14.99
N THR A 95 -19.07 -1.48 15.90
CA THR A 95 -18.66 -0.34 16.70
C THR A 95 -17.48 0.33 15.99
N LEU A 96 -17.70 1.54 15.48
CA LEU A 96 -16.73 2.28 14.69
C LEU A 96 -16.18 3.48 15.48
N PRO A 97 -14.90 3.86 15.28
CA PRO A 97 -14.32 5.00 15.98
C PRO A 97 -14.94 6.33 15.54
N PRO A 98 -14.85 7.38 16.37
CA PRO A 98 -15.35 8.72 16.01
C PRO A 98 -14.75 9.21 14.68
N GLY A 99 -15.59 9.82 13.84
CA GLY A 99 -15.19 10.33 12.53
C GLY A 99 -15.06 9.27 11.42
N PHE A 100 -15.29 7.99 11.72
CA PHE A 100 -15.32 6.92 10.72
C PHE A 100 -16.60 6.99 9.89
N LYS A 101 -16.45 7.24 8.59
CA LYS A 101 -17.53 7.39 7.60
C LYS A 101 -17.70 6.12 6.78
N ALA A 102 -18.83 6.01 6.08
CA ALA A 102 -19.13 4.87 5.21
C ALA A 102 -18.06 4.62 4.15
N GLN A 103 -17.51 5.70 3.56
CA GLN A 103 -16.47 5.62 2.53
C GLN A 103 -15.19 4.94 3.03
N HIS A 104 -14.83 5.14 4.30
CA HIS A 104 -13.68 4.48 4.92
C HIS A 104 -13.91 2.96 5.00
N GLY A 105 -15.09 2.54 5.45
CA GLY A 105 -15.47 1.13 5.54
C GLY A 105 -15.56 0.46 4.17
N ILE A 106 -16.19 1.13 3.20
CA ILE A 106 -16.31 0.65 1.82
C ILE A 106 -14.92 0.50 1.18
N ALA A 107 -14.01 1.47 1.37
CA ALA A 107 -12.64 1.37 0.84
C ALA A 107 -11.88 0.15 1.39
N VAL A 108 -12.05 -0.17 2.68
CA VAL A 108 -11.50 -1.41 3.27
C VAL A 108 -12.13 -2.64 2.61
N MET A 109 -13.46 -2.70 2.49
CA MET A 109 -14.14 -3.83 1.85
C MET A 109 -13.67 -4.06 0.41
N VAL A 110 -13.54 -2.96 -0.36
CA VAL A 110 -12.98 -2.97 -1.72
C VAL A 110 -11.56 -3.53 -1.74
N TYR A 111 -10.70 -3.10 -0.81
CA TYR A 111 -9.32 -3.60 -0.72
C TYR A 111 -9.25 -5.10 -0.40
N THR A 112 -10.09 -5.57 0.52
CA THR A 112 -10.06 -6.98 0.96
C THR A 112 -10.70 -7.95 -0.03
N ASN A 113 -11.39 -7.45 -1.06
CA ASN A 113 -12.07 -8.31 -2.02
C ASN A 113 -11.06 -8.93 -3.01
N SER A 114 -10.43 -10.03 -2.60
CA SER A 114 -9.51 -10.82 -3.42
C SER A 114 -10.20 -11.64 -4.52
N SER A 115 -11.53 -11.58 -4.67
CA SER A 115 -12.24 -12.17 -5.82
C SER A 115 -11.99 -11.41 -7.12
N ASN A 116 -11.34 -10.25 -7.07
CA ASN A 116 -10.87 -9.51 -8.23
C ASN A 116 -9.45 -8.94 -8.02
N THR A 117 -8.92 -8.26 -9.05
CA THR A 117 -7.53 -7.78 -9.08
C THR A 117 -7.32 -6.37 -8.55
N LEU A 118 -8.36 -5.68 -8.07
CA LEU A 118 -8.29 -4.25 -7.77
C LEU A 118 -7.30 -3.92 -6.64
N TYR A 119 -7.22 -4.75 -5.59
CA TYR A 119 -6.22 -4.60 -4.53
C TYR A 119 -4.79 -4.70 -5.08
N TRP A 120 -4.57 -5.56 -6.08
CA TRP A 120 -3.29 -5.71 -6.75
C TRP A 120 -2.98 -4.46 -7.59
N GLU A 121 -3.95 -3.97 -8.38
CA GLU A 121 -3.81 -2.75 -9.20
C GLU A 121 -3.51 -1.51 -8.33
N LEU A 122 -4.24 -1.34 -7.21
CA LEU A 122 -3.96 -0.29 -6.25
C LEU A 122 -2.54 -0.41 -5.69
N ASN A 123 -2.13 -1.60 -5.25
CA ASN A 123 -0.79 -1.81 -4.70
C ASN A 123 0.32 -1.57 -5.75
N GLN A 124 0.08 -1.89 -7.02
CA GLN A 124 1.01 -1.56 -8.11
C GLN A 124 1.12 -0.05 -8.32
N ALA A 125 -0.01 0.65 -8.37
CA ALA A 125 -0.04 2.09 -8.51
C ALA A 125 0.65 2.78 -7.31
N VAL A 126 0.45 2.28 -6.09
CA VAL A 126 1.11 2.81 -4.89
C VAL A 126 2.61 2.62 -4.95
N ARG A 127 3.12 1.46 -5.39
CA ARG A 127 4.57 1.20 -5.49
C ARG A 127 5.32 2.10 -6.45
N THR A 128 4.64 2.60 -7.49
CA THR A 128 5.29 3.25 -8.64
C THR A 128 4.83 4.68 -8.87
N GLY A 129 3.70 5.08 -8.29
CA GLY A 129 3.06 6.38 -8.51
C GLY A 129 3.73 7.55 -7.77
N GLY A 130 4.68 7.28 -6.88
CA GLY A 130 5.34 8.28 -6.04
C GLY A 130 6.63 8.85 -6.62
N GLY A 131 6.91 8.70 -7.91
CA GLY A 131 8.13 9.23 -8.53
C GLY A 131 8.29 10.76 -8.37
N SER A 132 7.21 11.51 -8.63
CA SER A 132 7.08 12.95 -8.41
C SER A 132 5.61 13.33 -8.25
N ARG A 133 5.31 14.58 -7.85
CA ARG A 133 3.93 15.05 -7.76
C ARG A 133 3.27 15.11 -9.14
N GLU A 134 3.99 15.53 -10.17
CA GLU A 134 3.48 15.57 -11.55
C GLU A 134 3.14 14.16 -12.05
N PHE A 135 3.99 13.17 -11.75
CA PHE A 135 3.73 11.79 -12.09
C PHE A 135 2.48 11.26 -11.37
N TYR A 136 2.38 11.52 -10.06
CA TYR A 136 1.20 11.20 -9.26
C TYR A 136 -0.07 11.82 -9.85
N MET A 137 -0.07 13.12 -10.13
CA MET A 137 -1.23 13.83 -10.65
C MET A 137 -1.70 13.24 -11.99
N LYS A 138 -0.74 12.92 -12.87
CA LYS A 138 -1.01 12.47 -14.24
C LYS A 138 -1.37 10.98 -14.35
N TYR A 139 -0.73 10.10 -13.59
CA TYR A 139 -0.78 8.65 -13.84
C TYR A 139 -1.34 7.83 -12.68
N PHE A 140 -1.47 8.38 -11.46
CA PHE A 140 -2.01 7.63 -10.33
C PHE A 140 -3.55 7.62 -10.38
N PRO A 141 -4.22 6.47 -10.58
CA PRO A 141 -5.64 6.42 -10.88
C PRO A 141 -6.53 6.27 -9.63
N PHE A 142 -5.95 6.17 -8.43
CA PHE A 142 -6.67 5.82 -7.20
C PHE A 142 -6.50 6.85 -6.08
N LYS A 143 -6.55 8.15 -6.39
CA LYS A 143 -6.31 9.27 -5.47
C LYS A 143 -7.29 9.25 -4.28
N ALA A 144 -8.59 9.13 -4.54
CA ALA A 144 -9.62 9.07 -3.51
C ALA A 144 -9.64 7.71 -2.80
N LEU A 145 -9.52 6.60 -3.54
CA LEU A 145 -9.46 5.28 -2.91
C LEU A 145 -8.27 5.15 -1.95
N HIS A 146 -7.08 5.62 -2.34
CA HIS A 146 -5.90 5.68 -1.47
C HIS A 146 -6.17 6.53 -0.23
N PHE A 147 -6.75 7.73 -0.39
CA PHE A 147 -7.10 8.59 0.73
C PHE A 147 -8.05 7.90 1.72
N TYR A 148 -9.17 7.37 1.24
CA TYR A 148 -10.16 6.72 2.11
C TYR A 148 -9.58 5.50 2.83
N LEU A 149 -8.74 4.70 2.15
CA LEU A 149 -8.10 3.54 2.76
C LEU A 149 -7.07 3.98 3.82
N THR A 150 -6.20 4.94 3.53
CA THR A 150 -5.25 5.49 4.51
C THR A 150 -5.99 6.06 5.72
N ARG A 151 -7.06 6.83 5.50
CA ARG A 151 -7.84 7.42 6.59
C ARG A 151 -8.57 6.37 7.42
N ALA A 152 -9.10 5.32 6.79
CA ALA A 152 -9.70 4.19 7.48
C ALA A 152 -8.71 3.55 8.46
N LEU A 153 -7.48 3.27 8.00
CA LEU A 153 -6.44 2.66 8.84
C LEU A 153 -6.04 3.57 10.00
N GLN A 154 -5.87 4.87 9.76
CA GLN A 154 -5.58 5.85 10.82
C GLN A 154 -6.66 5.86 11.91
N LEU A 155 -7.94 5.87 11.52
CA LEU A 155 -9.06 5.91 12.45
C LEU A 155 -9.20 4.58 13.24
N LEU A 156 -9.01 3.43 12.59
CA LEU A 156 -9.08 2.11 13.23
C LEU A 156 -7.91 1.83 14.16
N GLN A 157 -6.72 2.35 13.83
CA GLN A 157 -5.53 2.23 14.66
C GLN A 157 -5.68 3.08 15.94
N GLY A 158 -6.30 4.26 15.84
CA GLY A 158 -6.48 5.18 16.96
C GLY A 158 -5.31 6.15 17.13
N SER A 159 -5.04 6.59 18.37
CA SER A 159 -4.14 7.72 18.66
C SER A 159 -2.75 7.35 19.19
N GLY A 160 -2.22 6.16 18.93
CA GLY A 160 -0.86 5.91 19.42
C GLY A 160 -0.23 4.59 19.04
N GLY A 161 0.33 4.53 17.82
CA GLY A 161 1.27 3.52 17.33
C GLY A 161 1.53 2.32 18.26
N CYS A 162 2.74 2.22 18.78
CA CYS A 162 3.12 1.30 19.86
C CYS A 162 3.31 2.01 21.21
N ASN A 163 2.75 3.20 21.40
CA ASN A 163 3.01 4.02 22.60
C ASN A 163 2.55 3.36 23.90
N GLY A 164 1.62 2.40 23.84
CA GLY A 164 1.09 1.66 24.97
C GLY A 164 1.42 0.16 25.00
N GLY A 165 2.29 -0.35 24.11
CA GLY A 165 2.59 -1.79 24.06
C GLY A 165 3.46 -2.22 22.88
N PRO A 166 3.82 -3.52 22.80
CA PRO A 166 4.87 -3.99 21.89
C PRO A 166 4.40 -4.13 20.42
N GLY A 167 3.28 -3.53 20.01
CA GLY A 167 2.70 -3.70 18.68
C GLY A 167 2.05 -5.07 18.44
N LYS A 168 1.50 -5.26 17.24
CA LYS A 168 0.79 -6.49 16.83
C LYS A 168 1.74 -7.40 16.06
N VAL A 169 1.78 -8.68 16.45
CA VAL A 169 2.49 -9.72 15.70
C VAL A 169 1.58 -10.23 14.59
N VAL A 170 2.08 -10.19 13.36
CA VAL A 170 1.35 -10.57 12.15
C VAL A 170 2.27 -11.28 11.16
N PHE A 171 1.68 -12.01 10.22
CA PHE A 171 2.39 -12.86 9.28
C PHE A 171 1.96 -12.58 7.85
N ARG A 172 2.88 -12.72 6.90
CA ARG A 172 2.59 -12.52 5.47
C ARG A 172 3.40 -13.51 4.63
N GLY A 173 2.71 -14.38 3.90
CA GLY A 173 3.30 -15.20 2.84
C GLY A 173 3.30 -14.48 1.51
N VAL A 174 4.36 -14.67 0.73
CA VAL A 174 4.48 -14.20 -0.66
C VAL A 174 4.97 -15.36 -1.52
N GLY A 175 4.22 -15.71 -2.56
CA GLY A 175 4.55 -16.84 -3.43
C GLY A 175 5.43 -16.52 -4.64
N THR A 176 5.59 -15.24 -4.99
CA THR A 176 6.14 -14.84 -6.31
C THR A 176 7.48 -14.11 -6.26
N LEU A 177 8.00 -13.81 -5.06
CA LEU A 177 9.21 -13.01 -4.87
C LEU A 177 10.02 -13.52 -3.69
N HIS A 178 11.34 -13.53 -3.84
CA HIS A 178 12.31 -13.64 -2.75
C HIS A 178 12.70 -12.25 -2.28
N PHE A 179 12.25 -11.85 -1.09
CA PHE A 179 12.71 -10.62 -0.49
C PHE A 179 13.96 -10.86 0.33
N GLU A 180 15.00 -10.09 0.04
CA GLU A 180 16.29 -10.21 0.72
C GLU A 180 16.71 -8.85 1.26
N PRO A 181 16.98 -8.72 2.56
CA PRO A 181 17.55 -7.50 3.11
C PRO A 181 19.02 -7.38 2.69
N LYS A 182 19.51 -6.16 2.51
CA LYS A 182 20.95 -5.95 2.26
C LYS A 182 21.77 -6.36 3.48
N ARG A 183 21.33 -5.94 4.68
CA ARG A 183 21.92 -6.33 5.97
C ARG A 183 20.86 -6.41 7.06
N LEU A 184 21.17 -7.19 8.10
CA LEU A 184 20.44 -7.08 9.37
C LEU A 184 20.68 -5.69 9.97
N GLY A 185 19.66 -5.12 10.59
CA GLY A 185 19.71 -3.77 11.12
C GLY A 185 19.33 -2.68 10.10
N ASP A 186 19.09 -3.02 8.83
CA ASP A 186 18.62 -2.04 7.85
C ASP A 186 17.14 -1.65 8.10
N SER A 187 16.83 -0.39 7.81
CA SER A 187 15.45 0.11 7.78
C SER A 187 14.82 -0.14 6.40
N VAL A 188 13.61 -0.69 6.41
CA VAL A 188 12.88 -1.07 5.20
C VAL A 188 11.42 -0.63 5.29
N ARG A 189 10.79 -0.47 4.12
CA ARG A 189 9.37 -0.22 3.96
C ARG A 189 8.79 -1.23 2.99
N LEU A 190 7.51 -1.57 3.15
CA LEU A 190 6.83 -2.52 2.27
C LEU A 190 6.42 -1.88 0.93
N GLY A 191 6.40 -0.54 0.85
CA GLY A 191 6.22 0.22 -0.40
C GLY A 191 4.79 0.19 -0.97
N GLN A 192 3.82 -0.28 -0.19
CA GLN A 192 2.41 -0.40 -0.54
C GLN A 192 1.60 -0.66 0.72
N PHE A 193 0.27 -0.66 0.62
CA PHE A 193 -0.54 -1.32 1.62
C PHE A 193 -0.20 -2.81 1.64
N ALA A 194 0.05 -3.37 2.82
CA ALA A 194 0.45 -4.75 2.94
C ALA A 194 -0.51 -5.53 3.85
N SER A 195 -1.30 -6.41 3.23
CA SER A 195 -2.08 -7.42 3.94
C SER A 195 -1.18 -8.34 4.74
N SER A 196 -1.58 -8.61 5.96
CA SER A 196 -0.97 -9.60 6.85
C SER A 196 -2.06 -10.25 7.68
N SER A 197 -1.77 -11.40 8.29
CA SER A 197 -2.73 -12.10 9.14
C SER A 197 -2.23 -12.20 10.57
N LEU A 198 -3.14 -12.16 11.53
CA LEU A 198 -2.87 -12.56 12.91
C LEU A 198 -2.62 -14.07 13.05
N ASP A 199 -2.94 -14.85 12.02
CA ASP A 199 -2.82 -16.31 12.00
C ASP A 199 -1.75 -16.73 11.00
N GLU A 200 -0.70 -17.39 11.52
CA GLU A 200 0.41 -17.86 10.72
C GLU A 200 -0.03 -18.89 9.66
N ALA A 201 -0.96 -19.78 10.01
CA ALA A 201 -1.44 -20.84 9.12
C ALA A 201 -2.26 -20.24 7.96
N VAL A 202 -2.98 -19.16 8.20
CA VAL A 202 -3.63 -18.37 7.14
C VAL A 202 -2.58 -17.73 6.23
N ALA A 203 -1.60 -17.03 6.80
CA ALA A 203 -0.57 -16.32 6.02
C ALA A 203 0.23 -17.26 5.09
N ARG A 204 0.48 -18.51 5.53
CA ARG A 204 1.21 -19.51 4.73
C ARG A 204 0.46 -19.93 3.45
N ARG A 205 -0.86 -19.76 3.38
CA ARG A 205 -1.67 -20.08 2.19
C ARG A 205 -1.39 -19.14 1.02
N PHE A 206 -0.89 -17.93 1.29
CA PHE A 206 -0.60 -16.92 0.26
C PHE A 206 0.76 -17.09 -0.44
N GLY A 207 1.56 -18.04 0.02
CA GLY A 207 2.78 -18.47 -0.66
C GLY A 207 3.98 -18.65 0.27
N ASN A 208 5.00 -19.31 -0.26
CA ASN A 208 6.15 -19.80 0.48
C ASN A 208 7.50 -19.28 -0.04
N ALA A 209 7.57 -18.47 -1.10
CA ALA A 209 8.84 -17.93 -1.59
C ALA A 209 9.47 -16.98 -0.57
N THR A 210 8.67 -16.08 0.01
CA THR A 210 9.06 -15.31 1.20
C THR A 210 7.99 -15.42 2.27
N PHE A 211 8.41 -15.63 3.51
CA PHE A 211 7.54 -15.55 4.67
C PHE A 211 8.01 -14.46 5.63
N PHE A 212 7.16 -13.47 5.86
CA PHE A 212 7.42 -12.38 6.80
C PHE A 212 6.75 -12.67 8.15
N SER A 213 7.53 -12.53 9.22
CA SER A 213 7.02 -12.32 10.58
C SER A 213 7.22 -10.86 10.95
N LEU A 214 6.13 -10.12 11.15
CA LEU A 214 6.18 -8.68 11.40
C LEU A 214 5.63 -8.35 12.79
N ARG A 215 6.22 -7.34 13.41
CA ARG A 215 5.65 -6.65 14.57
C ARG A 215 5.34 -5.21 14.15
N THR A 216 4.06 -4.93 13.90
CA THR A 216 3.57 -3.64 13.38
C THR A 216 2.96 -2.78 14.48
N CYS A 217 3.19 -1.46 14.40
CA CYS A 217 2.61 -0.43 15.25
C CYS A 217 1.47 0.33 14.57
N PHE A 218 1.51 0.41 13.22
CA PHE A 218 0.55 1.19 12.44
C PHE A 218 -0.45 0.32 11.67
N GLY A 219 -0.29 -1.00 11.69
CA GLY A 219 -1.23 -1.93 11.10
C GLY A 219 -2.56 -1.98 11.85
N ALA A 220 -3.65 -1.81 11.12
CA ALA A 220 -5.00 -1.82 11.68
C ALA A 220 -5.67 -3.19 11.43
N PRO A 221 -6.24 -3.84 12.46
CA PRO A 221 -7.10 -5.01 12.26
C PRO A 221 -8.35 -4.60 11.47
N ILE A 222 -8.55 -5.24 10.33
CA ILE A 222 -9.68 -4.96 9.45
C ILE A 222 -10.63 -6.15 9.30
N GLN A 223 -10.44 -7.20 10.11
CA GLN A 223 -11.26 -8.41 10.12
C GLN A 223 -12.77 -8.14 10.12
N ALA A 224 -13.24 -7.22 10.97
CA ALA A 224 -14.66 -6.89 11.08
C ALA A 224 -15.24 -6.21 9.82
N LEU A 225 -14.38 -5.65 8.98
CA LEU A 225 -14.75 -4.98 7.73
C LEU A 225 -14.53 -5.89 6.52
N SER A 226 -13.50 -6.76 6.55
CA SER A 226 -13.06 -7.61 5.44
C SER A 226 -14.16 -8.46 4.82
N VAL A 227 -14.09 -8.66 3.50
CA VAL A 227 -14.90 -9.64 2.75
C VAL A 227 -14.59 -11.08 3.20
N PHE A 228 -13.37 -11.34 3.70
CA PHE A 228 -12.91 -12.63 4.20
C PHE A 228 -12.47 -12.54 5.68
N PRO A 229 -13.40 -12.48 6.65
CA PRO A 229 -13.07 -12.34 8.08
C PRO A 229 -12.20 -13.48 8.63
N GLU A 230 -12.23 -14.66 8.02
CA GLU A 230 -11.40 -15.81 8.37
C GLU A 230 -9.91 -15.57 8.11
N GLU A 231 -9.55 -14.60 7.26
CA GLU A 231 -8.16 -14.24 7.01
C GLU A 231 -7.53 -13.49 8.20
N ARG A 232 -8.35 -13.02 9.15
CA ARG A 232 -7.91 -12.28 10.35
C ARG A 232 -6.95 -11.15 10.00
N GLU A 233 -7.30 -10.42 8.94
CA GLU A 233 -6.41 -9.50 8.27
C GLU A 233 -6.09 -8.27 9.13
N VAL A 234 -4.80 -7.93 9.15
CA VAL A 234 -4.25 -6.66 9.62
C VAL A 234 -3.60 -5.99 8.43
N LEU A 235 -4.08 -4.80 8.10
CA LEU A 235 -3.58 -4.04 6.96
C LEU A 235 -2.57 -2.98 7.42
N ILE A 236 -1.36 -3.06 6.85
CA ILE A 236 -0.23 -2.19 7.18
C ILE A 236 -0.15 -1.05 6.15
N PRO A 237 -0.06 0.23 6.57
CA PRO A 237 0.06 1.37 5.65
C PRO A 237 1.45 1.45 4.98
N PRO A 238 1.56 2.09 3.81
CA PRO A 238 2.80 2.14 3.02
C PRO A 238 3.96 2.92 3.67
N HIS A 239 3.66 3.78 4.65
CA HIS A 239 4.64 4.66 5.30
C HIS A 239 5.20 4.12 6.62
N GLU A 240 4.82 2.92 7.08
CA GLU A 240 5.45 2.31 8.27
C GLU A 240 6.88 1.85 7.97
N VAL A 241 7.81 2.17 8.87
CA VAL A 241 9.22 1.78 8.78
C VAL A 241 9.52 0.62 9.71
N PHE A 242 10.20 -0.39 9.18
CA PHE A 242 10.60 -1.58 9.91
C PHE A 242 12.12 -1.77 9.95
N LEU A 243 12.60 -2.30 11.06
CA LEU A 243 13.94 -2.86 11.21
C LEU A 243 13.96 -4.31 10.75
N VAL A 244 14.94 -4.67 9.93
CA VAL A 244 15.26 -6.08 9.66
C VAL A 244 15.99 -6.67 10.85
N THR A 245 15.31 -7.54 11.60
CA THR A 245 15.88 -8.12 12.83
C THR A 245 16.44 -9.51 12.62
N ARG A 246 15.86 -10.29 11.70
CA ARG A 246 16.34 -11.62 11.32
C ARG A 246 16.09 -11.87 9.84
N PHE A 247 17.00 -12.64 9.25
CA PHE A 247 16.89 -13.14 7.90
C PHE A 247 17.55 -14.52 7.82
N SER A 248 16.88 -15.48 7.20
CA SER A 248 17.45 -16.77 6.84
C SER A 248 16.86 -17.24 5.51
N GLN A 249 17.62 -18.07 4.80
CA GLN A 249 17.15 -18.75 3.61
C GLN A 249 17.06 -20.25 3.94
N GLU A 250 15.85 -20.78 4.00
CA GLU A 250 15.56 -22.19 4.29
C GLU A 250 15.18 -22.89 2.99
N GLY A 251 16.18 -23.49 2.33
CA GLY A 251 16.01 -24.07 1.00
C GLY A 251 15.59 -22.99 -0.01
N ALA A 252 14.40 -23.15 -0.60
CA ALA A 252 13.82 -22.20 -1.55
C ALA A 252 12.86 -21.20 -0.88
N GLN A 253 12.96 -20.96 0.42
CA GLN A 253 12.12 -19.99 1.15
C GLN A 253 12.98 -18.95 1.88
N SER A 254 12.66 -17.67 1.68
CA SER A 254 13.24 -16.56 2.44
C SER A 254 12.39 -16.29 3.68
N LEU A 255 12.98 -16.35 4.88
CA LEU A 255 12.33 -15.98 6.13
C LEU A 255 12.83 -14.62 6.59
N VAL A 256 11.91 -13.67 6.77
CA VAL A 256 12.25 -12.29 7.13
C VAL A 256 11.49 -11.90 8.40
N THR A 257 12.21 -11.42 9.41
CA THR A 257 11.58 -10.85 10.62
C THR A 257 11.76 -9.34 10.67
N LEU A 258 10.63 -8.63 10.70
CA LEU A 258 10.56 -7.17 10.67
C LEU A 258 9.97 -6.62 11.97
N TRP A 259 10.58 -5.60 12.56
CA TRP A 259 10.06 -4.92 13.75
C TRP A 259 9.87 -3.44 13.47
N SER A 260 8.65 -2.93 13.65
CA SER A 260 8.33 -1.52 13.53
C SER A 260 9.17 -0.64 14.47
N TYR A 261 9.64 0.48 13.96
CA TYR A 261 10.31 1.52 14.74
C TYR A 261 9.35 2.43 15.52
N ASN A 262 8.04 2.16 15.49
CA ASN A 262 7.01 3.11 15.92
C ASN A 262 7.19 4.50 15.26
N GLN A 263 7.70 4.48 14.01
CA GLN A 263 7.93 5.67 13.19
C GLN A 263 7.35 5.43 11.80
N THR A 264 6.86 6.53 11.22
CA THR A 264 6.46 6.59 9.82
C THR A 264 7.50 7.37 9.02
N CYS A 265 7.46 7.21 7.71
CA CYS A 265 8.34 7.89 6.77
C CYS A 265 7.53 8.13 5.50
N SER A 266 7.04 9.37 5.34
CA SER A 266 6.32 9.81 4.15
C SER A 266 7.13 10.87 3.40
N HIS A 267 7.24 10.69 2.08
CA HIS A 267 7.81 11.69 1.17
C HIS A 267 6.75 12.66 0.65
N PHE A 268 5.50 12.23 0.62
CA PHE A 268 4.35 13.05 0.23
C PHE A 268 3.54 13.49 1.46
N ASN A 269 2.99 14.69 1.39
CA ASN A 269 1.93 15.14 2.29
C ASN A 269 0.99 16.06 1.54
N CYS A 270 -0.30 15.70 1.48
CA CYS A 270 -1.34 16.49 0.81
C CYS A 270 -1.05 16.75 -0.68
N ALA A 271 -0.55 15.73 -1.39
CA ALA A 271 0.00 15.87 -2.74
C ALA A 271 -1.04 16.37 -3.75
N TYR A 272 -2.27 15.88 -3.66
CA TYR A 272 -3.37 16.35 -4.51
C TYR A 272 -3.64 17.84 -4.34
N LEU A 273 -3.44 18.37 -3.14
CA LEU A 273 -3.70 19.77 -2.77
C LEU A 273 -2.51 20.70 -3.03
N GLY A 274 -1.43 20.21 -3.65
CA GLY A 274 -0.25 21.02 -3.94
C GLY A 274 1.02 20.59 -3.22
N GLY A 275 0.96 19.56 -2.36
CA GLY A 275 2.13 19.06 -1.65
C GLY A 275 3.16 18.41 -2.58
N GLU A 276 4.37 18.95 -2.62
CA GLU A 276 5.46 18.40 -3.43
C GLU A 276 6.16 17.21 -2.75
N LYS A 277 6.79 16.34 -3.57
CA LYS A 277 7.62 15.23 -3.06
C LYS A 277 8.84 15.79 -2.34
N ARG A 278 9.02 15.40 -1.08
CA ARG A 278 10.20 15.78 -0.28
C ARG A 278 11.39 14.87 -0.59
N ARG A 279 12.59 15.45 -0.60
CA ARG A 279 13.85 14.68 -0.81
C ARG A 279 14.12 13.68 0.30
N GLY A 280 13.89 14.09 1.55
CA GLY A 280 13.89 13.20 2.72
C GLY A 280 12.46 12.93 3.16
N CYS A 281 12.23 11.75 3.74
CA CYS A 281 10.94 11.50 4.35
C CYS A 281 10.83 12.23 5.68
N VAL A 282 9.61 12.65 6.01
CA VAL A 282 9.31 13.27 7.28
C VAL A 282 8.60 12.26 8.15
N SER A 283 9.16 12.05 9.34
CA SER A 283 8.58 11.18 10.34
C SER A 283 7.54 11.93 11.16
N VAL A 284 6.43 11.25 11.43
CA VAL A 284 5.45 11.71 12.41
C VAL A 284 5.60 10.82 13.62
N GLN A 285 6.18 11.37 14.69
CA GLN A 285 6.12 10.70 16.00
C GLN A 285 4.71 10.84 16.53
N THR A 286 4.03 9.73 16.79
CA THR A 286 2.75 9.77 17.50
C THR A 286 3.08 10.13 18.95
N GLY A 287 2.75 11.35 19.40
CA GLY A 287 2.93 11.76 20.81
C GLY A 287 3.58 13.12 21.06
N GLY A 288 3.99 13.87 20.04
CA GLY A 288 4.46 15.25 20.19
C GLY A 288 3.41 16.26 19.73
N GLN A 289 3.02 17.17 20.62
CA GLN A 289 2.35 18.42 20.24
C GLN A 289 3.22 19.12 19.17
N PRO A 290 2.65 19.77 18.14
CA PRO A 290 3.46 20.44 17.14
C PRO A 290 4.16 21.62 17.79
N ASP A 291 5.46 21.48 18.08
CA ASP A 291 6.31 22.60 18.42
C ASP A 291 6.38 23.51 17.19
N SER A 292 5.72 24.65 17.33
CA SER A 292 5.95 25.81 16.48
C SER A 292 7.38 26.27 16.67
N THR A 293 8.28 25.84 15.79
CA THR A 293 9.55 26.53 15.58
C THR A 293 9.63 26.99 14.14
N SER A 294 9.50 28.30 14.04
CA SER A 294 9.60 29.19 12.90
C SER A 294 10.98 29.16 12.22
N GLN A 295 11.02 29.26 10.89
CA GLN A 295 11.45 30.46 10.14
C GLN A 295 11.79 30.06 8.70
N GLY A 296 11.24 30.81 7.76
CA GLY A 296 11.46 30.65 6.32
C GLY A 296 10.53 31.59 5.59
N ASP A 297 11.01 32.81 5.38
CA ASP A 297 10.32 33.96 4.81
C ASP A 297 9.52 33.63 3.54
N PHE A 298 8.22 33.92 3.56
CA PHE A 298 7.48 34.25 2.35
C PHE A 298 7.04 35.71 2.43
N SER A 299 7.81 36.54 1.73
CA SER A 299 7.45 37.90 1.39
C SER A 299 6.20 37.86 0.50
N LEU A 300 5.03 38.12 1.09
CA LEU A 300 3.79 38.40 0.36
C LEU A 300 3.60 39.92 0.31
N LEU A 301 4.15 40.52 -0.74
CA LEU A 301 3.72 41.84 -1.18
C LEU A 301 2.39 41.70 -1.93
N SER A 302 1.46 42.57 -1.52
CA SER A 302 0.36 43.12 -2.33
C SER A 302 -0.92 42.29 -2.42
N TRP A 303 -1.87 42.57 -1.52
CA TRP A 303 -3.01 43.41 -1.90
C TRP A 303 -3.81 43.89 -0.68
N LYS A 304 -4.06 45.22 -0.64
CA LYS A 304 -5.20 45.96 -0.08
C LYS A 304 -5.59 45.60 1.37
N THR A 305 -5.53 46.53 2.32
CA THR A 305 -6.57 47.58 2.45
C THR A 305 -6.05 48.66 3.40
N LEU A 306 -6.04 49.90 2.93
CA LEU A 306 -5.83 51.09 3.76
C LEU A 306 -7.05 51.30 4.66
N PHE A 307 -6.87 51.12 5.97
CA PHE A 307 -7.69 51.78 6.99
C PHE A 307 -6.76 52.63 7.85
N LEU A 308 -6.90 53.94 7.73
CA LEU A 308 -6.48 54.92 8.73
C LEU A 308 -7.59 55.97 8.82
N ALA A 309 -8.34 55.95 9.92
CA ALA A 309 -8.94 57.15 10.49
C ALA A 309 -7.82 57.96 11.19
N PRO A 310 -8.04 59.14 11.84
CA PRO A 310 -9.29 59.89 12.05
C PRO A 310 -9.15 61.43 11.90
N ARG A 311 -10.26 62.17 11.78
CA ARG A 311 -10.51 63.46 12.48
C ARG A 311 -11.84 64.12 12.08
N GLY A 312 -12.66 64.41 13.11
CA GLY A 312 -13.17 65.76 13.36
C GLY A 312 -14.54 66.18 12.78
N PHE A 313 -15.36 66.71 13.70
CA PHE A 313 -16.42 67.71 13.54
C PHE A 313 -17.85 67.31 13.08
N GLN A 314 -18.68 67.04 14.10
CA GLN A 314 -19.84 67.83 14.58
C GLN A 314 -20.93 68.37 13.60
N ILE A 315 -22.19 68.27 14.10
CA ILE A 315 -23.46 68.97 13.76
C ILE A 315 -24.09 68.51 12.41
N SER A 316 -25.38 68.21 12.23
CA SER A 316 -26.64 68.51 12.95
C SER A 316 -27.67 67.44 12.54
N GLY A 317 -28.62 67.13 13.41
CA GLY A 317 -29.83 66.40 13.03
C GLY A 317 -30.77 67.24 12.16
N VAL A 318 -31.74 66.57 11.54
CA VAL A 318 -33.14 66.98 11.26
C VAL A 318 -33.79 65.77 10.56
N GLY A 319 -34.82 65.19 11.18
CA GLY A 319 -35.76 64.28 10.51
C GLY A 319 -36.75 65.06 9.62
N PRO A 320 -37.88 64.49 9.17
CA PRO A 320 -38.47 63.20 9.50
C PRO A 320 -38.19 62.09 8.48
#